data_AF-A0A3P6DKY9-F1
#
_entry.id   AF-A0A3P6DKY9-F1
#
_cell.length_a   1.000
_cell.length_b   1.000
_cell.length_c   1.000
_cell.angle_alpha   90.00
_cell.angle_beta   90.00
_cell.angle_gamma   90.00
#
_symmetry.space_group_name_H-M   'P 1'
#
loop_
_entity.id
_entity.type
_entity.pdbx_description
1 polymer ?
#
loop_
_entity_poly.entity_id
_entity_poly.type
_entity_poly.pdbx_seq_one_letter_code
_entity_poly.pdbx_strand_id
1 'polypeptide(L)'
;MDPVEDRRNTKRQEEYYNRMGNVADSEYGIPKRCPCGGRIRDEVRVKEEYDTLPGKRFFTCINYEADGFHYRQPWVIGVQEEIESLRRRVEKAE
;
A
#
# COMPACT_ATOMS: atom_id res chain seq x y z
N MET A 1 -13.39 22.85 28.40
CA MET A 1 -13.24 22.32 27.03
C MET A 1 -13.57 23.44 26.06
N ASP A 2 -12.70 23.70 25.09
CA ASP A 2 -12.96 24.66 24.01
C ASP A 2 -13.72 23.94 22.88
N PRO A 3 -15.00 24.28 22.61
CA PRO A 3 -15.78 23.60 21.60
C PRO A 3 -15.20 23.67 20.17
N VAL A 4 -14.37 24.68 19.88
CA VAL A 4 -13.73 24.81 18.57
C VAL A 4 -12.58 23.82 18.44
N GLU A 5 -11.81 23.65 19.52
CA GLU A 5 -10.69 22.72 19.55
C GLU A 5 -11.18 21.27 19.52
N ASP A 6 -12.26 20.95 20.23
CA ASP A 6 -12.87 19.62 20.21
C ASP A 6 -13.33 19.24 18.78
N ARG A 7 -14.01 20.14 18.07
CA ARG A 7 -14.42 19.91 16.67
C ARG A 7 -13.23 19.69 15.73
N ARG A 8 -12.15 20.45 15.91
CA ARG A 8 -10.92 20.28 15.12
C ARG A 8 -10.28 18.93 15.39
N ASN A 9 -10.26 18.49 16.64
CA ASN A 9 -9.71 17.21 17.04
C ASN A 9 -10.51 16.05 16.46
N THR A 10 -11.84 16.07 16.55
CA THR A 10 -12.72 15.07 15.94
C THR A 10 -12.50 14.96 14.44
N LYS A 11 -12.43 16.10 13.73
CA LYS A 11 -12.17 16.11 12.29
C LYS A 11 -10.82 15.47 11.93
N ARG A 12 -9.76 15.77 12.68
CA ARG A 12 -8.43 15.16 12.49
C ARG A 12 -8.46 13.65 12.71
N GLN A 13 -9.22 13.19 13.71
CA GLN A 13 -9.36 11.78 14.01
C GLN A 13 -10.14 11.04 12.91
N GLU A 14 -11.20 11.63 12.37
CA GLU A 14 -11.92 11.08 11.22
C GLU A 14 -11.02 11.00 9.98
N GLU A 15 -10.25 12.05 9.67
CA GLU A 15 -9.30 12.06 8.56
C GLU A 15 -8.22 10.96 8.72
N TYR A 16 -7.72 10.75 9.94
CA TYR A 16 -6.79 9.67 10.26
C TYR A 16 -7.39 8.30 9.95
N TYR A 17 -8.60 8.00 10.44
CA TYR A 17 -9.24 6.71 10.20
C TYR A 17 -9.58 6.49 8.72
N ASN A 18 -10.05 7.53 8.03
CA ASN A 18 -10.30 7.47 6.60
C ASN A 18 -9.01 7.15 5.83
N ARG A 19 -7.88 7.75 6.21
CA ARG A 19 -6.59 7.48 5.56
C ARG A 19 -6.14 6.03 5.77
N MET A 20 -6.32 5.47 6.97
CA MET A 20 -6.04 4.04 7.23
C MET A 20 -6.98 3.13 6.44
N GLY A 21 -8.29 3.41 6.44
CA GLY A 21 -9.28 2.63 5.71
C GLY A 21 -9.00 2.61 4.21
N ASN A 22 -8.70 3.77 3.61
CA ASN A 22 -8.36 3.84 2.19
C ASN A 22 -7.15 2.98 1.81
N VAL A 23 -6.13 2.90 2.67
CA VAL A 23 -4.98 2.04 2.43
C VAL A 23 -5.40 0.58 2.47
N ALA A 24 -6.08 0.14 3.53
CA ALA A 24 -6.53 -1.23 3.71
C ALA A 24 -7.47 -1.70 2.59
N ASP A 25 -8.43 -0.86 2.18
CA ASP A 25 -9.43 -1.21 1.17
C ASP A 25 -8.84 -1.34 -0.24
N SER A 26 -7.64 -0.80 -0.48
CA SER A 26 -7.00 -0.87 -1.80
C SER A 26 -5.72 -1.72 -1.85
N GLU A 27 -5.53 -2.62 -0.88
CA GLU A 27 -4.41 -3.59 -0.83
C GLU A 27 -4.50 -4.73 -1.86
N TYR A 28 -5.55 -4.77 -2.69
CA TYR A 28 -5.74 -5.79 -3.72
C TYR A 28 -5.15 -5.40 -5.08
N GLY A 29 -4.50 -6.36 -5.72
CA GLY A 29 -3.86 -6.25 -7.03
C GLY A 29 -2.50 -5.55 -6.98
N ILE A 30 -1.94 -5.28 -8.16
CA ILE A 30 -0.72 -4.49 -8.29
C ILE A 30 -1.08 -3.00 -8.15
N PRO A 31 -0.61 -2.30 -7.10
CA PRO A 31 -0.96 -0.91 -6.87
C PRO A 31 -0.31 -0.01 -7.93
N LYS A 32 -1.12 0.86 -8.55
CA LYS A 32 -0.65 1.83 -9.56
C LYS A 32 -0.40 3.22 -8.98
N ARG A 33 -1.14 3.58 -7.92
CA ARG A 33 -1.03 4.83 -7.16
C ARG A 33 -1.30 4.54 -5.69
N CYS A 34 -0.65 5.31 -4.82
CA CYS A 34 -0.96 5.32 -3.40
C CYS A 34 -2.19 6.20 -3.13
N PRO A 35 -3.00 5.92 -2.08
CA PRO A 35 -4.09 6.80 -1.65
C PRO A 35 -3.69 8.27 -1.45
N CYS A 36 -2.43 8.56 -1.13
CA CYS A 36 -1.90 9.93 -1.07
C CYS A 36 -1.72 10.62 -2.45
N GLY A 37 -1.99 9.93 -3.56
CA GLY A 37 -1.75 10.39 -4.93
C GLY A 37 -0.34 10.10 -5.47
N GLY A 38 0.58 9.69 -4.59
CA GLY A 38 1.96 9.32 -4.92
C GLY A 38 2.05 8.17 -5.93
N ARG A 39 3.09 8.22 -6.77
CA ARG A 39 3.43 7.12 -7.69
C ARG A 39 3.96 5.91 -6.91
N ILE A 40 3.81 4.73 -7.50
CA ILE A 40 4.39 3.49 -6.99
C ILE A 40 5.70 3.21 -7.73
N ARG A 41 6.75 2.89 -6.99
CA ARG A 41 8.07 2.49 -7.47
C ARG A 41 8.30 1.02 -7.10
N ASP A 42 8.97 0.27 -7.98
CA ASP A 42 9.53 -1.05 -7.65
C ASP A 42 10.78 -0.85 -6.78
N GLU A 43 10.64 -1.10 -5.49
CA GLU A 43 11.73 -1.07 -4.51
C GLU A 43 12.35 -2.46 -4.41
N VAL A 44 13.64 -2.56 -4.71
CA VAL A 44 14.44 -3.73 -4.35
C VAL A 44 15.17 -3.41 -3.06
N ARG A 45 14.88 -4.16 -1.99
CA ARG A 45 15.58 -4.00 -0.72
C ARG A 45 17.02 -4.46 -0.88
N VAL A 46 17.94 -3.51 -0.80
CA VAL A 46 19.39 -3.77 -0.78
C VAL A 46 19.73 -4.42 0.55
N LYS A 47 20.66 -5.38 0.52
CA LYS A 47 21.11 -6.13 1.70
C LYS A 47 21.54 -5.17 2.81
N GLU A 48 20.78 -5.10 3.90
CA GLU A 48 21.26 -4.54 5.17
C GLU A 48 22.14 -5.58 5.87
N GLU A 49 23.02 -5.16 6.77
CA GLU A 49 24.01 -6.01 7.46
C GLU A 49 23.39 -7.23 8.15
N TYR A 50 22.11 -7.11 8.56
CA TYR A 50 21.32 -8.14 9.23
C TYR A 50 20.21 -8.75 8.37
N ASP A 51 20.13 -8.41 7.07
CA ASP A 51 19.10 -8.95 6.20
C ASP A 51 19.50 -10.34 5.70
N THR A 52 18.82 -11.37 6.22
CA THR A 52 19.04 -12.77 5.86
C THR A 52 18.53 -13.10 4.45
N LEU A 53 17.72 -12.22 3.84
CA LEU A 53 17.08 -12.44 2.54
C LEU A 53 17.16 -11.17 1.66
N PRO A 54 18.37 -10.81 1.17
CA PRO A 54 18.53 -9.69 0.24
C PRO A 54 17.73 -9.89 -1.04
N GLY A 55 17.28 -8.78 -1.65
CA GLY A 55 16.56 -8.80 -2.93
C GLY A 55 15.04 -8.92 -2.83
N LYS A 56 14.46 -8.80 -1.62
CA LYS A 56 13.00 -8.63 -1.47
C LYS A 56 12.53 -7.42 -2.26
N ARG A 57 11.43 -7.60 -3.00
CA ARG A 57 10.83 -6.55 -3.82
C ARG A 57 9.52 -6.05 -3.22
N PHE A 58 9.29 -4.76 -3.33
CA PHE A 58 8.09 -4.10 -2.85
C PHE A 58 7.55 -3.12 -3.89
N PHE A 59 6.24 -3.00 -3.96
CA PHE A 59 5.57 -1.87 -4.56
C PHE A 59 5.47 -0.76 -3.51
N THR A 60 6.29 0.28 -3.66
CA THR A 60 6.45 1.31 -2.62
C THR A 60 6.02 2.68 -3.13
N CYS A 61 5.24 3.40 -2.32
CA CYS A 61 4.92 4.79 -2.57
C CYS A 61 6.20 5.65 -2.58
N ILE A 62 6.31 6.60 -3.52
CA ILE A 62 7.43 7.57 -3.54
C ILE A 62 7.55 8.39 -2.24
N ASN A 63 6.45 8.55 -1.51
CA ASN A 63 6.36 9.30 -0.25
C ASN A 63 6.30 8.35 0.97
N TYR A 64 6.86 7.15 0.87
CA TYR A 64 6.77 6.18 1.96
C TYR A 64 7.58 6.62 3.18
N GLU A 65 6.92 6.69 4.35
CA GLU A 65 7.51 7.14 5.63
C GLU A 65 7.32 6.12 6.77
N ALA A 66 6.88 4.90 6.47
CA ALA A 66 6.54 3.86 7.48
C ALA A 66 5.48 4.29 8.51
N ASP A 67 4.55 5.16 8.09
CA ASP A 67 3.47 5.74 8.91
C ASP A 67 2.15 4.95 8.85
N GLY A 68 2.11 3.86 8.06
CA GLY A 68 0.89 3.08 7.81
C GLY A 68 -0.09 3.70 6.82
N PHE A 69 0.23 4.87 6.24
CA PHE A 69 -0.63 5.58 5.28
C PHE A 69 -0.12 5.52 3.85
N HIS A 70 1.05 4.94 3.64
CA HIS A 70 1.70 4.82 2.36
C HIS A 70 1.96 3.35 2.02
N TYR A 71 1.74 3.02 0.75
CA TYR A 71 1.99 1.66 0.29
C TYR A 71 3.45 1.26 0.40
N ARG A 72 3.63 0.05 0.91
CA ARG A 72 4.83 -0.77 0.78
C ARG A 72 4.41 -2.24 0.78
N GLN A 73 3.79 -2.65 -0.31
CA GLN A 73 3.23 -4.00 -0.46
C GLN A 73 4.32 -4.93 -1.01
N PRO A 74 4.50 -6.14 -0.45
CA PRO A 74 5.39 -7.14 -1.04
C PRO A 74 4.99 -7.46 -2.48
N TRP A 75 5.97 -7.49 -3.39
CA TRP A 75 5.74 -7.74 -4.82
C TRP A 75 5.00 -9.06 -5.09
N VAL A 76 5.31 -10.09 -4.30
CA VAL A 76 4.72 -11.44 -4.45
C VAL A 76 3.20 -11.46 -4.35
N ILE A 77 2.61 -10.60 -3.51
CA ILE A 77 1.14 -10.57 -3.31
C ILE A 77 0.46 -10.10 -4.59
N GLY A 78 0.80 -8.89 -5.05
CA GLY A 78 0.17 -8.31 -6.24
C GLY A 78 0.42 -9.14 -7.50
N VAL A 79 1.60 -9.78 -7.62
CA VAL A 79 1.90 -10.64 -8.77
C VAL A 79 1.15 -11.96 -8.72
N GLN A 80 1.02 -12.57 -7.55
CA GLN A 80 0.22 -13.80 -7.42
C GLN A 80 -1.23 -13.55 -7.84
N GLU A 81 -1.84 -12.47 -7.38
CA GLU A 81 -3.22 -12.10 -7.73
C GLU A 81 -3.39 -11.86 -9.23
N GLU A 82 -2.43 -11.17 -9.86
CA GLU A 82 -2.46 -10.93 -11.31
C GLU A 82 -2.32 -12.23 -12.09
N ILE A 83 -1.42 -13.14 -11.68
CA ILE A 83 -1.26 -14.47 -12.29
C ILE A 83 -2.55 -15.28 -12.17
N GLU A 84 -3.18 -15.30 -10.99
CA GLU A 84 -4.45 -16.00 -10.77
C GLU A 84 -5.59 -15.41 -11.62
N SER A 85 -5.61 -14.10 -11.81
CA SER A 85 -6.55 -13.41 -12.70
C SER A 85 -6.32 -13.79 -14.17
N LEU A 86 -5.06 -13.78 -14.62
CA LEU A 86 -4.67 -14.17 -15.98
C LEU A 86 -5.02 -15.64 -16.26
N ARG A 87 -4.70 -16.55 -15.33
CA ARG A 87 -5.02 -17.97 -15.44
C ARG A 87 -6.53 -18.19 -15.64
N ARG A 88 -7.37 -17.55 -14.82
CA ARG A 88 -8.83 -17.62 -14.96
C ARG A 88 -9.34 -17.09 -16.30
N ARG A 89 -8.68 -16.09 -16.90
CA ARG A 89 -9.05 -15.55 -18.21
C ARG A 89 -8.68 -16.51 -19.34
N VAL A 90 -7.55 -17.20 -19.23
CA VAL A 90 -7.13 -18.22 -20.19
C VAL A 90 -8.07 -19.41 -20.15
N GLU A 91 -8.35 -19.96 -18.96
CA GLU A 91 -9.27 -21.11 -18.79
C GLU A 91 -10.70 -20.84 -19.31
N LYS A 92 -11.15 -19.58 -19.32
CA LYS A 92 -12.46 -19.19 -19.89
C LYS A 92 -12.46 -19.02 -21.41
N ALA A 93 -11.28 -18.86 -22.01
CA ALA A 93 -11.12 -18.64 -23.44
C ALA A 93 -10.87 -19.95 -24.22
N GLU A 94 -10.55 -21.04 -23.51
CA GLU A 94 -10.50 -22.43 -24.02
C GLU A 94 -11.89 -23.08 -24.02
#